data_AF-A0A3P7LQX3-F1
#
_entry.id   AF-A0A3P7LQX3-F1
#
_cell.length_a   1.000
_cell.length_b   1.000
_cell.length_c   1.000
_cell.angle_alpha   90.00
_cell.angle_beta   90.00
_cell.angle_gamma   90.00
#
_symmetry.space_group_name_H-M   'P 1'
#
loop_
_entity.id
_entity.type
_entity.pdbx_description
1 polymer ?
#
loop_
_entity_poly.entity_id
_entity_poly.type
_entity_poly.pdbx_seq_one_letter_code
_entity_poly.pdbx_strand_id
1 'polypeptide(L)'
;MTWALEYVPPDSMAITYRDSRLSDAHGPNVAIQQLVKNRLDCIIGYAFVYALAPVARMCPYWQDDDSNGIPVITPIGLTMNLDNKLEYQTLTRISGPYKVCAFLIS
;
A
#
# COMPACT_ATOMS: atom_id res chain seq x y z
N MET A 1 18.55 -1.73 -33.15
CA MET A 1 17.37 -2.55 -32.82
C MET A 1 17.24 -2.54 -31.30
N THR A 2 16.48 -1.60 -30.75
CA THR A 2 16.38 -1.34 -29.30
C THR A 2 15.16 -2.05 -28.74
N TRP A 3 15.38 -3.10 -27.95
CA TRP A 3 14.35 -3.85 -27.24
C TRP A 3 13.82 -3.06 -26.03
N ALA A 4 13.07 -1.98 -26.27
CA ALA A 4 12.26 -1.38 -25.22
C ALA A 4 10.97 -2.20 -25.12
N LEU A 5 10.89 -3.09 -24.14
CA LEU A 5 9.65 -3.76 -23.79
C LEU A 5 8.65 -2.70 -23.28
N GLU A 6 7.67 -2.38 -24.11
CA GLU A 6 6.54 -1.54 -23.71
C GLU A 6 5.57 -2.41 -22.90
N TYR A 7 5.77 -2.43 -21.57
CA TYR A 7 4.98 -3.27 -20.66
C TYR A 7 3.54 -2.76 -20.46
N VAL A 8 3.31 -1.47 -20.67
CA VAL A 8 2.02 -0.79 -20.46
C VAL A 8 1.88 0.32 -21.50
N PRO A 9 0.69 0.60 -22.06
CA PRO A 9 0.50 1.67 -23.03
C PRO A 9 0.95 3.04 -22.52
N PRO A 10 1.30 4.00 -23.41
CA PRO A 10 1.63 5.36 -23.02
C PRO A 10 0.45 6.02 -22.28
N ASP A 11 0.75 6.86 -21.28
CA ASP A 11 -0.24 7.61 -20.47
C ASP A 11 -1.27 6.76 -19.71
N SER A 12 -1.06 5.45 -19.62
CA SER A 12 -1.92 4.52 -18.87
C SER A 12 -1.75 4.59 -17.35
N MET A 13 -0.71 5.26 -16.85
CA MET A 13 -0.38 5.32 -15.44
C MET A 13 -0.27 6.77 -14.96
N ALA A 14 -1.09 7.13 -13.98
CA ALA A 14 -1.04 8.43 -13.32
C ALA A 14 -0.48 8.28 -11.91
N ILE A 15 0.61 8.98 -11.60
CA ILE A 15 1.25 8.94 -10.27
C ILE A 15 0.86 10.19 -9.47
N THR A 16 0.28 9.98 -8.30
CA THR A 16 -0.02 11.06 -7.35
C THR A 16 0.80 10.90 -6.07
N TYR A 17 1.74 11.81 -5.84
CA TYR A 17 2.51 11.85 -4.59
C TYR A 17 1.84 12.74 -3.54
N ARG A 18 1.83 12.28 -2.28
CA ARG A 18 1.36 13.02 -1.12
C ARG A 18 2.23 12.74 0.10
N ASP A 19 2.57 13.79 0.82
CA ASP A 19 3.29 13.67 2.08
C ASP A 19 2.32 13.35 3.23
N SER A 20 2.58 12.25 3.93
CA SER A 20 1.80 11.81 5.10
C SER A 20 2.26 12.45 6.41
N ARG A 21 3.39 13.17 6.40
CA ARG A 21 4.00 13.87 7.56
C ARG A 21 4.20 12.98 8.78
N LEU A 22 4.44 11.68 8.55
CA LEU A 22 4.57 10.66 9.58
C LEU A 22 3.42 10.70 10.61
N SER A 23 2.21 11.04 10.16
CA SER A 23 1.06 11.26 11.04
C SER A 23 -0.01 10.19 10.81
N ASP A 24 -0.50 9.65 11.92
CA ASP A 24 -1.62 8.72 12.02
C ASP A 24 -2.98 9.34 11.68
N ALA A 25 -3.11 10.67 11.76
CA ALA A 25 -4.30 11.39 11.31
C ALA A 25 -4.17 11.88 9.86
N HIS A 26 -3.01 12.46 9.49
CA HIS A 26 -2.85 13.05 8.16
C HIS A 26 -2.77 12.00 7.05
N GLY A 27 -2.01 10.91 7.26
CA GLY A 27 -1.83 9.86 6.27
C GLY A 27 -3.17 9.25 5.79
N PRO A 28 -4.01 8.74 6.70
CA PRO A 28 -5.30 8.17 6.32
C PRO A 28 -6.24 9.19 5.66
N ASN A 29 -6.27 10.43 6.14
CA ASN A 29 -7.10 11.48 5.54
C ASN A 29 -6.73 11.75 4.08
N VAL A 30 -5.44 11.73 3.76
CA VAL A 30 -4.97 11.88 2.37
C VAL A 30 -5.46 10.73 1.50
N ALA A 31 -5.42 9.49 1.98
CA ALA A 31 -5.94 8.33 1.25
C ALA A 31 -7.44 8.45 1.00
N ILE A 32 -8.23 8.77 2.03
CA ILE A 32 -9.68 8.99 1.91
C ILE A 32 -9.98 10.12 0.91
N GLN A 33 -9.22 11.22 0.93
CA GLN A 33 -9.41 12.30 -0.03
C GLN A 33 -9.13 11.87 -1.48
N GLN A 34 -8.19 10.95 -1.74
CA GLN A 34 -7.98 10.43 -3.10
C GLN A 34 -9.06 9.42 -3.48
N LEU A 35 -9.52 8.60 -2.53
CA LEU A 35 -10.62 7.67 -2.71
C LEU A 35 -11.90 8.39 -3.14
N VAL A 36 -12.31 9.43 -2.39
CA VAL A 36 -13.52 10.22 -2.69
C VAL A 36 -13.41 10.96 -4.04
N LYS A 37 -12.20 11.25 -4.50
CA LYS A 37 -11.95 11.87 -5.81
C LYS A 37 -11.94 10.86 -6.97
N ASN A 38 -12.13 9.57 -6.68
CA ASN A 38 -11.99 8.45 -7.60
C ASN A 38 -10.63 8.44 -8.33
N ARG A 39 -9.56 8.65 -7.56
CA ARG A 39 -8.16 8.70 -8.05
C ARG A 39 -7.24 7.74 -7.32
N LEU A 40 -7.81 6.70 -6.70
CA LEU A 40 -7.08 5.79 -5.82
C LEU A 40 -7.32 4.35 -6.24
N ASP A 41 -6.55 3.89 -7.22
CA ASP A 41 -6.61 2.50 -7.68
C ASP A 41 -5.58 1.61 -6.96
N CYS A 42 -4.48 2.20 -6.49
CA CYS A 42 -3.42 1.50 -5.78
C CYS A 42 -2.69 2.46 -4.84
N ILE A 43 -2.34 1.97 -3.65
CA ILE A 43 -1.51 2.69 -2.70
C ILE A 43 -0.11 2.06 -2.73
N ILE A 44 0.89 2.88 -3.06
CA ILE A 44 2.30 2.50 -2.92
C ILE A 44 2.95 3.40 -1.87
N GLY A 45 3.49 2.78 -0.82
CA GLY A 45 4.20 3.48 0.24
C GLY A 45 3.57 3.28 1.61
N TYR A 46 3.32 4.41 2.28
CA TYR A 46 3.41 4.58 3.73
C TYR A 46 4.82 4.31 4.27
N ALA A 47 5.32 5.23 5.09
CA ALA A 47 6.57 5.05 5.84
C ALA A 47 6.32 4.96 7.35
N PHE A 48 5.05 4.91 7.76
CA PHE A 48 4.63 4.84 9.15
C PHE A 48 3.54 3.77 9.37
N VAL A 49 3.82 2.80 10.25
CA VAL A 49 2.94 1.64 10.50
C VAL A 49 1.58 2.06 11.06
N TYR A 50 1.52 3.05 11.95
CA TYR A 50 0.27 3.45 12.60
C TYR A 50 -0.71 4.15 11.64
N ALA A 51 -0.20 4.82 10.61
CA ALA A 51 -1.03 5.36 9.53
C ALA A 51 -1.43 4.27 8.51
N LEU A 52 -0.52 3.32 8.25
CA LEU A 52 -0.75 2.21 7.32
C LEU A 52 -1.81 1.24 7.83
N ALA A 53 -1.74 0.80 9.09
CA ALA A 53 -2.60 -0.25 9.63
C ALA A 53 -4.11 0.01 9.48
N PRO A 54 -4.65 1.19 9.85
CA PRO A 54 -6.08 1.45 9.64
C PRO A 54 -6.45 1.51 8.16
N VAL A 55 -5.61 2.10 7.32
CA VAL A 55 -5.86 2.21 5.88
C VAL A 55 -5.89 0.82 5.24
N ALA A 56 -4.85 0.01 5.47
CA ALA A 56 -4.76 -1.35 4.93
C ALA A 56 -5.89 -2.28 5.41
N ARG A 57 -6.43 -2.06 6.62
CA ARG A 57 -7.60 -2.80 7.13
C ARG A 57 -8.89 -2.39 6.42
N MET A 58 -9.00 -1.12 6.02
CA MET A 58 -10.19 -0.60 5.34
C MET A 58 -10.17 -0.84 3.82
N CYS A 59 -8.99 -0.91 3.20
CA CYS A 59 -8.84 -1.09 1.76
C CYS A 59 -9.60 -2.27 1.14
N PRO A 60 -9.75 -3.45 1.78
CA PRO A 60 -10.59 -4.53 1.27
C PRO A 60 -12.06 -4.15 1.10
N TYR A 61 -12.55 -3.17 1.86
CA TYR A 61 -13.93 -2.67 1.80
C TYR A 61 -14.10 -1.50 0.83
N TRP A 62 -13.02 -0.94 0.31
CA TRP A 62 -13.06 0.11 -0.73
C TRP A 62 -13.25 -0.53 -2.10
N GLN A 63 -14.38 -1.22 -2.24
CA GLN A 63 -14.75 -1.96 -3.45
C GLN A 63 -15.55 -1.06 -4.38
N ASP A 64 -15.39 -1.32 -5.68
CA ASP A 64 -16.18 -0.72 -6.75
C ASP A 64 -16.69 -1.86 -7.66
N ASP A 65 -17.57 -1.57 -8.61
CA ASP A 65 -18.21 -2.58 -9.48
C ASP A 65 -17.19 -3.50 -10.18
N ASP A 66 -16.00 -2.98 -10.50
CA ASP A 66 -14.90 -3.69 -11.16
C ASP A 66 -13.69 -4.01 -10.24
N SER A 67 -13.73 -3.66 -8.95
CA SER A 67 -12.57 -3.76 -8.06
C SER A 67 -12.90 -4.36 -6.69
N ASN A 68 -12.19 -5.43 -6.32
CA ASN A 68 -12.36 -6.14 -5.04
C ASN A 68 -11.54 -5.53 -3.88
N GLY A 69 -11.43 -4.20 -3.87
CA GLY A 69 -10.67 -3.44 -2.88
C GLY A 69 -9.36 -2.88 -3.41
N ILE A 70 -8.77 -1.98 -2.63
CA ILE A 70 -7.57 -1.24 -3.05
C ILE A 70 -6.30 -1.99 -2.60
N PRO A 71 -5.41 -2.39 -3.53
CA PRO A 71 -4.12 -2.96 -3.17
C PRO A 71 -3.23 -1.93 -2.46
N VAL A 72 -2.56 -2.38 -1.39
CA VAL A 72 -1.59 -1.58 -0.65
C VAL A 72 -0.24 -2.25 -0.72
N ILE A 73 0.73 -1.60 -1.36
CA ILE A 73 2.11 -2.07 -1.50
C ILE A 73 3.00 -1.18 -0.65
N THR A 74 3.65 -1.76 0.35
CA THR A 74 4.46 -0.99 1.30
C THR A 74 5.91 -1.47 1.32
N PRO A 75 6.90 -0.55 1.31
CA PRO A 75 8.29 -0.90 1.58
C PRO A 75 8.54 -1.14 3.08
N ILE A 76 7.65 -0.66 3.95
CA ILE A 76 7.73 -0.87 5.40
C ILE A 76 6.77 -1.97 5.84
N GLY A 77 6.95 -2.45 7.07
CA GLY A 77 6.11 -3.51 7.64
C GLY A 77 6.96 -4.63 8.22
N LEU A 78 8.05 -4.23 8.86
CA LEU A 78 9.00 -5.12 9.51
C LEU A 78 8.45 -5.70 10.82
N THR A 79 7.32 -5.15 11.27
CA THR A 79 6.54 -5.54 12.44
C THR A 79 5.61 -6.71 12.14
N MET A 80 5.44 -7.59 13.12
CA MET A 80 4.63 -8.81 13.00
C MET A 80 3.12 -8.55 13.10
N ASN A 81 2.70 -7.38 13.60
CA ASN A 81 1.28 -7.04 13.77
C ASN A 81 0.50 -6.91 12.45
N LEU A 82 1.21 -6.87 11.31
CA LEU A 82 0.60 -6.81 9.99
C LEU A 82 0.44 -8.20 9.34
N ASP A 83 0.89 -9.29 10.00
CA ASP A 83 0.99 -10.64 9.39
C ASP A 83 -0.38 -11.33 9.24
N ASN A 84 -1.40 -10.82 9.92
CA ASN A 84 -2.75 -11.35 9.87
C ASN A 84 -3.41 -11.07 8.50
N LYS A 85 -3.39 -12.06 7.61
CA LYS A 85 -4.00 -11.94 6.27
C LYS A 85 -5.51 -11.87 6.28
N LEU A 86 -6.20 -12.22 7.37
CA LEU A 86 -7.64 -11.97 7.48
C LEU A 86 -7.94 -10.47 7.61
N GLU A 87 -7.03 -9.73 8.23
CA GLU A 87 -7.17 -8.30 8.53
C GLU A 87 -6.49 -7.41 7.48
N TYR A 88 -5.41 -7.89 6.87
CA TYR A 88 -4.60 -7.16 5.90
C TYR A 88 -4.56 -7.90 4.54
N GLN A 89 -5.74 -8.18 3.99
CA GLN A 89 -5.92 -9.00 2.79
C GLN A 89 -5.24 -8.40 1.55
N THR A 90 -5.38 -7.08 1.36
CA THR A 90 -4.83 -6.36 0.20
C THR A 90 -3.41 -5.83 0.42
N LEU A 91 -2.81 -6.11 1.57
CA LEU A 91 -1.48 -5.62 1.95
C LEU A 91 -0.36 -6.53 1.43
N THR A 92 0.46 -5.99 0.55
CA THR A 92 1.69 -6.59 0.04
C THR A 92 2.89 -5.82 0.57
N ARG A 93 3.88 -6.54 1.12
CA ARG A 93 5.12 -5.95 1.63
C ARG A 93 6.27 -6.28 0.70
N ILE A 94 7.07 -5.27 0.39
CA ILE A 94 8.28 -5.46 -0.43
C ILE A 94 9.43 -5.98 0.44
N SER A 95 9.54 -5.50 1.69
CA SER A 95 10.55 -5.96 2.64
C SER A 95 10.01 -7.05 3.58
N GLY A 96 10.83 -8.07 3.82
CA GLY A 96 10.51 -9.14 4.76
C GLY A 96 10.51 -8.67 6.23
N PRO A 97 9.71 -9.29 7.12
CA PRO A 97 9.64 -8.89 8.53
C PRO A 97 10.94 -9.19 9.30
N TYR A 98 11.23 -8.42 10.36
CA TYR A 98 12.47 -8.57 11.16
C TYR A 98 12.67 -9.98 11.74
N LYS A 99 11.60 -10.75 11.94
CA LYS A 99 11.68 -12.15 12.40
C LYS A 99 12.52 -13.03 11.46
N VAL A 100 12.57 -12.71 10.17
CA VAL A 100 13.42 -13.41 9.19
C VAL A 100 14.90 -13.14 9.48
N CYS A 101 15.26 -11.92 9.89
CA CYS A 101 16.61 -11.59 10.30
C CYS A 101 16.98 -12.22 11.65
N ALA A 102 16.05 -12.29 12.60
CA ALA A 102 16.28 -12.90 13.90
C ALA A 102 16.61 -14.40 13.80
N PHE A 103 16.05 -15.11 12.82
CA PHE A 103 16.34 -16.53 12.58
C PHE A 103 17.74 -16.77 11.98
N LEU A 104 18.37 -15.76 11.37
CA LEU A 104 19.70 -15.89 10.76
C LEU A 104 20.86 -15.69 11.74
N ILE A 105 20.57 -15.27 12.98
CA ILE A 105 21.56 -14.99 14.03
C ILE A 105 21.45 -15.91 15.25
N SER A 106 20.62 -16.96 15.20
CA SER A 106 20.56 -18.04 16.19
C SER A 106 21.13 -19.33 15.64
#